data_AF-A0A6A6B3H7-F1
#
_entry.id   AF-A0A6A6B3H7-F1
#
_cell.length_a   1.000
_cell.length_b   1.000
_cell.length_c   1.000
_cell.angle_alpha   90.00
_cell.angle_beta   90.00
_cell.angle_gamma   90.00
#
_symmetry.space_group_name_H-M   'P 1'
#
loop_
_entity.id
_entity.type
_entity.pdbx_description
1 polymer ?
#
loop_
_entity_poly.entity_id
_entity_poly.type
_entity_poly.pdbx_seq_one_letter_code
_entity_poly.pdbx_strand_id
1 'polypeptide(L)' 'SCPASDGVVYQINTGSTFLIECGIDHYGGDLELSYPGSFGACIAACDNNPQCVD' A
#
# COMPACT_ATOMS: atom_id res chain seq x y z
N SER A 1 9.02 -15.16 4.48
CA SER A 1 9.81 -14.78 3.29
C SER A 1 9.02 -13.74 2.52
N CYS A 2 9.71 -12.87 1.77
CA CYS A 2 9.05 -11.90 0.92
C CYS A 2 8.30 -12.58 -0.23
N PRO A 3 7.11 -12.08 -0.62
CA PRO A 3 6.38 -12.60 -1.77
C PRO A 3 7.13 -12.24 -3.07
N ALA A 4 6.80 -12.96 -4.16
CA ALA A 4 7.36 -12.69 -5.49
C ALA A 4 6.96 -11.32 -6.08
N SER A 5 6.04 -10.60 -5.42
CA SER A 5 5.59 -9.27 -5.81
C SER A 5 6.48 -8.14 -5.27
N ASP A 6 7.53 -8.44 -4.51
CA ASP A 6 8.51 -7.44 -4.06
C ASP A 6 9.17 -6.75 -5.27
N GLY A 7 9.20 -5.41 -5.25
CA GLY A 7 9.67 -4.58 -6.35
C GLY A 7 8.70 -4.43 -7.53
N VAL A 8 7.48 -4.98 -7.44
CA VAL A 8 6.46 -4.83 -8.49
C VAL A 8 5.62 -3.58 -8.25
N VAL A 9 5.41 -2.81 -9.31
CA VAL A 9 4.45 -1.70 -9.32
C VAL A 9 3.04 -2.25 -9.49
N TYR A 10 2.20 -2.01 -8.49
CA TYR A 10 0.80 -2.40 -8.45
C TYR A 10 -0.08 -1.22 -8.88
N GLN A 11 -0.86 -1.40 -9.95
CA GLN A 11 -1.77 -0.36 -10.43
C GLN A 11 -3.19 -0.59 -9.91
N ILE A 12 -3.76 0.42 -9.27
CA ILE A 12 -5.17 0.45 -8.83
C ILE A 12 -6.05 0.92 -9.99
N ASN A 13 -7.30 0.47 -10.02
CA ASN A 13 -8.28 0.83 -11.06
C ASN A 13 -8.58 2.33 -11.17
N THR A 14 -8.29 3.12 -10.13
CA THR A 14 -8.41 4.60 -10.11
C THR A 14 -7.31 5.28 -10.93
N GLY A 15 -6.25 4.56 -11.28
CA GLY A 15 -5.09 5.06 -12.02
C GLY A 15 -3.83 5.24 -11.17
N SER A 16 -3.96 5.22 -9.84
CA SER A 16 -2.82 5.29 -8.92
C SER A 16 -1.93 4.06 -9.01
N THR A 17 -0.65 4.24 -8.74
CA THR A 17 0.35 3.17 -8.73
C THR A 17 1.04 3.12 -7.39
N PHE A 18 1.31 1.91 -6.91
CA PHE A 18 1.97 1.65 -5.64
C PHE A 18 3.19 0.75 -5.83
N LEU A 19 4.32 1.03 -5.18
CA LEU A 19 5.45 0.10 -5.16
C LEU A 19 5.29 -0.90 -4.01
N ILE A 20 5.31 -2.21 -4.33
CA ILE A 20 5.31 -3.23 -3.29
C ILE A 20 6.74 -3.41 -2.78
N GLU A 21 6.96 -3.10 -1.51
CA GLU A 21 8.25 -3.26 -0.84
C GLU A 21 8.14 -4.21 0.35
N CYS A 22 9.01 -5.21 0.41
CA CYS A 22 9.04 -6.15 1.52
C CYS A 22 10.08 -5.79 2.57
N GLY A 23 9.68 -5.84 3.85
CA GLY A 23 10.59 -5.59 4.97
C GLY A 23 11.00 -4.12 5.13
N ILE A 24 10.35 -3.23 4.37
CA ILE A 24 10.45 -1.78 4.52
C ILE A 24 9.30 -1.31 5.42
N ASP A 25 9.65 -0.43 6.35
CA ASP A 25 8.73 0.32 7.19
C ASP A 25 9.07 1.80 6.99
N HIS A 26 8.14 2.57 6.43
CA HIS A 26 8.34 3.99 6.13
C HIS A 26 8.14 4.80 7.41
N TYR A 27 9.12 5.63 7.77
CA TYR A 27 9.10 6.35 9.04
C TYR A 27 8.14 7.56 9.01
N GLY A 28 7.18 7.57 9.93
CA GLY A 28 6.26 8.68 10.17
C GLY A 28 5.14 8.79 9.12
N GLY A 29 4.27 9.80 9.26
CA GLY A 29 3.11 9.96 8.36
C GLY A 29 1.98 8.95 8.60
N ASP A 30 1.98 8.30 9.78
CA ASP A 30 1.00 7.28 10.16
C ASP A 30 -0.43 7.72 9.90
N LEU A 31 -1.16 6.88 9.16
CA LEU A 31 -2.60 7.01 8.97
C LEU A 31 -3.35 6.34 10.13
N GLU A 32 -4.67 6.53 10.15
CA GLU A 32 -5.53 5.80 11.08
C GLU A 32 -5.38 4.28 10.87
N LEU A 33 -5.35 3.54 11.97
CA LEU A 33 -5.28 2.09 11.97
C LEU A 33 -6.52 1.49 11.30
N SER A 34 -6.31 0.63 10.31
CA SER A 34 -7.39 -0.09 9.63
C SER A 34 -7.07 -1.59 9.47
N TYR A 35 -8.11 -2.42 9.39
CA TYR A 35 -7.99 -3.87 9.21
C TYR A 35 -8.75 -4.35 7.96
N PRO A 36 -8.25 -4.04 6.75
CA PRO A 36 -8.94 -4.31 5.49
C PRO A 36 -8.92 -5.81 5.07
N GLY A 37 -8.25 -6.68 5.83
CA GLY A 37 -8.31 -8.13 5.68
C GLY A 37 -7.43 -8.73 4.57
N SER A 38 -6.88 -7.91 3.67
CA SER A 38 -5.87 -8.34 2.68
C SER A 38 -4.93 -7.20 2.32
N PHE A 39 -3.78 -7.54 1.74
CA PHE A 39 -2.81 -6.53 1.31
C PHE A 39 -3.36 -5.63 0.19
N GLY A 40 -4.00 -6.21 -0.83
CA GLY A 40 -4.62 -5.42 -1.90
C GLY A 40 -5.75 -4.50 -1.42
N ALA A 41 -6.54 -4.95 -0.43
CA ALA A 41 -7.55 -4.09 0.20
C ALA A 41 -6.93 -2.97 1.04
N CYS A 42 -5.73 -3.18 1.61
CA CYS A 42 -4.97 -2.14 2.28
C CYS A 42 -4.51 -1.06 1.30
N ILE A 43 -3.95 -1.46 0.16
CA ILE A 43 -3.56 -0.52 -0.90
C ILE A 43 -4.78 0.26 -1.39
N ALA A 44 -5.92 -0.40 -1.60
CA ALA A 44 -7.16 0.28 -1.98
C ALA A 44 -7.69 1.24 -0.90
N ALA A 45 -7.55 0.91 0.38
CA ALA A 45 -7.94 1.80 1.47
C ALA A 45 -7.03 3.04 1.52
N CYS A 46 -5.73 2.86 1.31
CA CYS A 46 -4.77 3.95 1.17
C CYS A 46 -5.09 4.85 -0.04
N ASP A 47 -5.39 4.28 -1.22
CA ASP A 47 -5.76 5.03 -2.42
C ASP A 47 -7.01 5.93 -2.22
N ASN A 48 -7.95 5.49 -1.39
CA ASN A 48 -9.15 6.28 -1.06
C ASN A 48 -8.90 7.30 0.07
N ASN A 49 -7.71 7.33 0.67
CA ASN A 49 -7.35 8.29 1.70
C ASN A 49 -6.46 9.40 1.09
N PRO A 50 -6.94 10.65 1.00
CA PRO A 50 -6.17 11.76 0.43
C PRO A 50 -4.87 12.09 1.18
N GLN A 51 -4.71 11.58 2.41
CA GLN A 51 -3.49 11.73 3.21
C GLN A 51 -2.49 10.60 2.99
N CYS A 52 -2.87 9.52 2.30
CA CYS A 52 -1.92 8.47 1.95
C CYS A 52 -1.02 8.94 0.81
N VAL A 53 0.29 8.86 1.03
CA VAL A 53 1.32 9.27 0.08
C VAL A 53 2.26 8.10 -0.08
N ASP A 54 2.33 7.55 -1.30
CA ASP A 54 3.28 6.51 -1.72
C ASP A 54 4.40 7.15 -2.57
#